data_AF-A0A930QNC7-F1
#
_entry.id   AF-A0A930QNC7-F1
#
_cell.length_a   1.000
_cell.length_b   1.000
_cell.length_c   1.000
_cell.angle_alpha   90.00
_cell.angle_beta   90.00
_cell.angle_gamma   90.00
#
_symmetry.space_group_name_H-M   'P 1'
#
loop_
_entity.id
_entity.type
_entity.pdbx_description
1 polymer ?
#
loop_
_entity_poly.entity_id
_entity_poly.type
_entity_poly.pdbx_seq_one_letter_code
_entity_poly.pdbx_strand_id
1 'polypeptide(L)'
;SFVRVGNIARSVTGGTVDPALFKAEEEGALLSAYQVAADARAEGEDTLPAEQALGRAIDTFFDAVMVMDKDARVKENRLSLLKMIDDYLLETADYSKIVLN
;
A
#
# COMPACT_ATOMS: atom_id res chain seq x y z
N SER A 1 6.71 8.19 -1.57
CA SER A 1 7.07 7.38 -0.38
C SER A 1 7.14 5.86 -0.58
N PHE A 2 7.33 5.35 -1.81
CA PHE A 2 7.42 3.91 -2.07
C PHE A 2 8.58 3.18 -1.36
N VAL A 3 9.73 3.83 -1.20
CA VAL A 3 10.88 3.29 -0.46
C VAL A 3 10.55 3.05 1.02
N ARG A 4 9.70 3.89 1.63
CA ARG A 4 9.31 3.73 3.05
C ARG A 4 8.37 2.54 3.23
N VAL A 5 7.46 2.33 2.29
CA VAL A 5 6.60 1.13 2.23
C VAL A 5 7.47 -0.12 2.22
N GLY A 6 8.38 -0.24 1.25
CA GLY A 6 9.24 -1.43 1.13
C GLY A 6 10.15 -1.68 2.34
N ASN A 7 10.69 -0.62 2.96
CA ASN A 7 11.52 -0.78 4.17
C ASN A 7 10.73 -1.28 5.38
N ILE A 8 9.47 -0.88 5.53
CA ILE A 8 8.61 -1.31 6.64
C ILE A 8 8.01 -2.69 6.34
N ALA A 9 7.53 -2.90 5.12
CA ALA A 9 6.85 -4.12 4.69
C ALA A 9 7.78 -5.35 4.64
N ARG A 10 9.09 -5.17 4.38
CA ARG A 10 10.06 -6.28 4.30
C ARG A 10 10.12 -7.14 5.57
N SER A 11 9.80 -6.59 6.74
CA SER A 11 9.84 -7.29 8.03
C SER A 11 8.46 -7.79 8.49
N VAL A 12 7.43 -7.63 7.65
CA VAL A 12 6.04 -7.91 7.98
C VAL A 12 5.60 -9.16 7.23
N THR A 13 5.08 -10.15 7.95
CA THR A 13 4.59 -11.41 7.36
C THR A 13 3.33 -11.22 6.51
N GLY A 14 2.67 -10.06 6.63
CA GLY A 14 1.40 -9.76 6.00
C GLY A 14 0.23 -10.33 6.81
N GLY A 15 -0.99 -9.98 6.41
CA GLY A 15 -2.22 -10.42 7.06
C GLY A 15 -3.46 -9.81 6.41
N THR A 16 -4.64 -10.18 6.90
CA THR A 16 -5.91 -9.61 6.40
C THR A 16 -6.09 -8.20 6.97
N VAL A 17 -6.33 -7.23 6.07
CA VAL A 17 -6.72 -5.87 6.47
C VAL A 17 -8.17 -5.89 6.95
N ASP A 18 -8.39 -5.38 8.16
CA ASP A 18 -9.71 -5.21 8.77
C ASP A 18 -10.06 -3.70 8.84
N PRO A 19 -10.99 -3.21 7.99
CA PRO A 19 -11.42 -1.82 8.02
C PRO A 19 -12.04 -1.38 9.35
N ALA A 20 -12.54 -2.30 10.19
CA ALA A 20 -13.08 -1.97 11.50
C ALA A 20 -12.01 -1.51 12.50
N LEU A 21 -10.73 -1.77 12.21
CA LEU A 21 -9.60 -1.35 13.04
C LEU A 21 -8.99 -0.01 12.60
N PHE A 22 -9.49 0.61 11.52
CA PHE A 22 -9.01 1.91 11.08
C PHE A 22 -9.33 2.99 12.11
N LYS A 23 -8.33 3.84 12.40
CA LYS A 23 -8.41 4.96 13.34
C LYS A 23 -8.36 6.31 12.63
N ALA A 24 -7.80 6.35 11.42
CA ALA A 24 -7.66 7.53 10.59
C ALA A 24 -8.34 7.33 9.23
N GLU A 25 -8.91 8.39 8.66
CA GLU A 25 -9.61 8.32 7.37
C GLU A 25 -8.64 7.98 6.23
N GLU A 26 -7.37 8.35 6.38
CA GLU A 26 -6.28 8.08 5.45
C GLU A 26 -6.00 6.58 5.30
N GLU A 27 -6.31 5.75 6.31
CA GLU A 27 -6.21 4.28 6.22
C GLU A 27 -7.23 3.74 5.21
N GLY A 28 -8.47 4.26 5.28
CA GLY A 28 -9.53 3.93 4.34
C GLY A 28 -9.27 4.49 2.93
N ALA A 29 -8.79 5.73 2.85
CA ALA A 29 -8.44 6.35 1.58
C ALA A 29 -7.31 5.57 0.87
N LEU A 30 -6.32 5.10 1.63
CA LEU A 30 -5.22 4.29 1.11
C LEU A 30 -5.72 2.93 0.60
N LEU A 31 -6.58 2.26 1.36
CA LEU A 31 -7.18 0.99 0.92
C LEU A 31 -8.01 1.17 -0.36
N SER A 32 -8.82 2.23 -0.43
CA SER A 32 -9.64 2.52 -1.61
C SER A 32 -8.79 2.83 -2.84
N ALA A 33 -7.73 3.63 -2.70
CA ALA A 33 -6.82 3.93 -3.80
C ALA A 33 -6.10 2.66 -4.32
N TYR A 34 -5.73 1.75 -3.41
CA TYR A 34 -5.18 0.45 -3.77
C TYR A 34 -6.19 -0.39 -4.58
N GLN A 35 -7.45 -0.47 -4.13
CA GLN A 35 -8.49 -1.24 -4.82
C GLN A 35 -8.71 -0.72 -6.24
N VAL A 36 -8.82 0.59 -6.42
CA VAL A 36 -8.97 1.19 -7.75
C VAL A 36 -7.78 0.85 -8.66
N ALA A 37 -6.55 0.89 -8.13
CA ALA A 37 -5.35 0.55 -8.90
C ALA A 37 -5.24 -0.95 -9.23
N ALA A 38 -5.73 -1.82 -8.34
CA ALA A 38 -5.80 -3.26 -8.56
C ALA A 38 -6.89 -3.61 -9.59
N ASP A 39 -8.07 -2.99 -9.50
CA ASP A 39 -9.20 -3.20 -10.41
C ASP A 39 -8.86 -2.73 -11.82
N ALA A 40 -8.30 -1.52 -11.97
CA ALA A 40 -7.83 -1.01 -13.27
C ALA A 40 -6.83 -1.97 -13.93
N ARG A 41 -5.95 -2.60 -13.14
CA ARG A 41 -4.99 -3.60 -13.64
C ARG A 41 -5.67 -4.90 -14.04
N ALA A 42 -6.63 -5.38 -13.24
CA ALA A 42 -7.37 -6.60 -13.54
C ALA A 42 -8.24 -6.46 -14.79
N GLU A 43 -8.79 -5.28 -15.03
CA GLU A 43 -9.60 -4.94 -16.20
C GLU A 43 -8.75 -4.60 -17.44
N GLY A 44 -7.43 -4.45 -17.29
CA GLY A 44 -6.52 -4.09 -18.37
C GLY A 44 -6.66 -2.64 -18.85
N GLU A 45 -7.17 -1.77 -17.98
CA GLU A 45 -7.29 -0.33 -18.22
C GLU A 45 -5.95 0.40 -18.04
N ASP A 46 -5.93 1.70 -18.36
CA ASP A 46 -4.79 2.56 -18.05
C ASP A 46 -4.63 2.70 -16.54
N THR A 47 -3.62 2.03 -15.98
CA THR A 47 -3.34 2.05 -14.54
C THR A 47 -2.65 3.32 -14.07
N LEU A 48 -2.09 4.14 -14.97
CA LEU A 48 -1.27 5.30 -14.61
C LEU A 48 -2.02 6.30 -13.72
N PRO A 49 -3.28 6.69 -13.98
CA PRO A 49 -4.01 7.62 -13.11
C PRO A 49 -4.26 7.02 -11.72
N ALA A 50 -4.59 5.73 -11.66
CA ALA A 50 -4.87 5.01 -10.42
C ALA A 50 -3.61 4.83 -9.58
N GLU A 51 -2.48 4.48 -10.20
CA GLU A 51 -1.18 4.35 -9.54
C GLU A 51 -0.66 5.70 -9.01
N GLN A 52 -0.89 6.80 -9.75
CA GLN A 52 -0.58 8.15 -9.26
C GLN A 52 -1.42 8.53 -8.04
N ALA A 53 -2.72 8.19 -8.06
CA ALA A 53 -3.60 8.41 -6.91
C ALA A 53 -3.14 7.58 -5.70
N LEU A 54 -2.78 6.31 -5.91
CA LEU A 54 -2.20 5.45 -4.89
C LEU A 54 -0.91 6.04 -4.31
N GLY A 55 0.01 6.54 -5.14
CA GLY A 55 1.22 7.20 -4.69
C GLY A 55 0.95 8.38 -3.74
N ARG A 56 -0.02 9.24 -4.08
CA ARG A 56 -0.44 10.38 -3.23
C ARG A 56 -1.11 9.91 -1.94
N ALA A 57 -1.91 8.85 -2.00
CA ALA A 57 -2.55 8.28 -0.82
C ALA A 57 -1.51 7.69 0.14
N ILE A 58 -0.46 7.05 -0.38
CA ILE A 58 0.67 6.55 0.44
C ILE A 58 1.38 7.71 1.14
N ASP A 59 1.69 8.80 0.43
CA ASP A 59 2.33 9.97 1.01
C ASP A 59 1.46 10.56 2.15
N THR A 60 0.17 10.77 1.88
CA THR A 60 -0.79 11.31 2.85
C THR A 60 -0.93 10.40 4.07
N PHE A 61 -0.97 9.08 3.88
CA PHE A 61 -1.00 8.11 4.96
C PHE A 61 0.23 8.23 5.86
N PHE A 62 1.44 8.33 5.30
CA PHE A 62 2.64 8.45 6.15
C PHE A 62 2.76 9.79 6.88
N ASP A 63 2.16 10.85 6.33
CA ASP A 63 2.14 12.17 6.96
C ASP A 63 1.10 12.23 8.10
N ALA A 64 -0.05 11.56 7.96
CA ALA A 64 -1.14 11.59 8.92
C ALA A 64 -1.12 10.43 9.93
N VAL A 65 -0.59 9.26 9.55
CA VAL A 65 -0.74 8.01 10.30
C VAL A 65 0.58 7.53 10.86
N MET A 66 0.66 7.41 12.18
CA MET A 66 1.79 6.78 12.87
C MET A 66 1.66 5.25 12.80
N VAL A 67 2.43 4.61 11.92
CA VAL A 67 2.39 3.15 11.69
C VAL A 67 2.68 2.35 12.97
N MET A 68 3.59 2.83 13.81
CA MET A 68 3.96 2.19 15.08
C MET A 68 3.01 2.62 16.20
N ASP A 69 1.74 2.23 16.07
CA ASP A 69 0.71 2.49 17.10
C ASP A 69 0.98 1.70 18.39
N LYS A 70 0.43 2.17 19.50
CA LYS A 70 0.49 1.49 20.82
C LYS A 70 -0.44 0.29 20.86
N ASP A 71 -1.55 0.34 20.13
CA ASP A 71 -2.45 -0.80 19.97
C ASP A 71 -1.85 -1.77 18.96
N ALA A 72 -1.51 -2.98 19.44
CA ALA A 72 -0.92 -4.02 18.61
C ALA A 72 -1.83 -4.41 17.43
N ARG A 73 -3.15 -4.41 17.61
CA ARG A 73 -4.11 -4.76 16.54
C ARG A 73 -4.14 -3.71 15.44
N VAL A 74 -4.13 -2.43 15.82
CA VAL A 74 -4.08 -1.31 14.86
C VAL A 74 -2.75 -1.30 14.13
N LYS A 75 -1.65 -1.49 14.85
CA LYS A 75 -0.31 -1.59 14.28
C LYS A 75 -0.23 -2.74 13.26
N GLU A 76 -0.67 -3.94 13.63
CA GLU A 76 -0.67 -5.10 12.73
C GLU A 76 -1.53 -4.83 11.48
N ASN A 77 -2.71 -4.25 11.64
CA ASN A 77 -3.58 -3.90 10.52
C ASN A 77 -2.92 -2.91 9.54
N ARG A 78 -2.25 -1.87 10.06
CA ARG A 78 -1.51 -0.90 9.25
C ARG A 78 -0.34 -1.54 8.52
N LEU A 79 0.39 -2.43 9.19
CA LEU A 79 1.49 -3.16 8.60
C LEU A 79 1.00 -4.11 7.50
N SER A 80 -0.14 -4.78 7.70
CA SER A 80 -0.79 -5.60 6.68
C SER A 80 -1.23 -4.79 5.46
N LEU A 81 -1.81 -3.60 5.66
CA LEU A 81 -2.18 -2.70 4.57
C LEU A 81 -0.95 -2.26 3.76
N LEU A 82 0.13 -1.88 4.44
CA LEU A 82 1.39 -1.54 3.77
C LEU A 82 2.00 -2.74 3.03
N LYS A 83 1.90 -3.95 3.58
CA LYS A 83 2.42 -5.15 2.94
C LYS A 83 1.65 -5.50 1.67
N MET A 84 0.33 -5.39 1.70
CA MET A 84 -0.52 -5.62 0.52
C MET A 84 -0.18 -4.64 -0.62
N ILE A 85 0.10 -3.38 -0.29
CA ILE A 85 0.50 -2.36 -1.28
C ILE A 85 1.92 -2.61 -1.78
N ASP A 86 2.85 -3.00 -0.91
CA ASP A 86 4.20 -3.44 -1.28
C ASP A 86 4.15 -4.59 -2.29
N ASP A 87 3.34 -5.61 -2.03
CA ASP A 87 3.18 -6.76 -2.94
C ASP A 87 2.64 -6.34 -4.30
N TYR A 88 1.62 -5.48 -4.34
CA TYR A 88 1.13 -4.92 -5.60
C TYR A 88 2.19 -4.10 -6.34
N LEU A 89 2.94 -3.26 -5.62
CA LEU A 89 4.02 -2.47 -6.22
C LEU A 89 5.16 -3.35 -6.71
N LEU A 90 5.45 -4.47 -6.06
CA LEU A 90 6.42 -5.44 -6.54
C LEU A 90 5.93 -6.15 -7.79
N GLU A 91 4.64 -6.48 -7.88
CA GLU A 91 4.03 -7.04 -9.09
C GLU A 91 3.96 -6.02 -10.25
N THR A 92 3.81 -4.73 -9.96
CA THR A 92 3.89 -3.67 -10.98
C THR A 92 5.33 -3.31 -11.34
N ALA A 93 6.27 -3.46 -10.40
CA ALA A 93 7.70 -3.20 -10.59
C ALA A 93 8.50 -4.43 -11.07
N ASP A 94 7.88 -5.61 -11.23
CA ASP A 94 8.53 -6.80 -11.80
C ASP A 94 8.80 -6.63 -13.31
N TYR A 95 9.82 -5.82 -13.57
CA TYR A 95 10.63 -5.89 -14.76
C TYR A 95 11.68 -6.99 -14.58
N SER A 96 11.30 -8.20 -14.98
CA SER A 96 12.17 -9.14 -15.73
C SER A 96 12.91 -8.49 -16.95
N LYS A 97 12.92 -7.15 -17.06
CA LYS A 97 13.50 -6.31 -18.11
C LYS A 97 14.38 -5.16 -17.60
N ILE A 98 14.80 -5.12 -16.33
CA ILE A 98 16.03 -4.37 -16.01
C ILE A 98 17.22 -5.33 -16.16
N VAL A 99 17.52 -5.65 -17.43
CA VAL A 99 18.89 -5.98 -17.84
C VAL A 99 19.56 -4.62 -18.03
N LEU A 100 20.26 -4.15 -17.00
CA LEU A 100 21.27 -3.11 -17.20
C LEU A 100 22.47 -3.81 -17.87
N ASN A 101 22.53 -3.67 -19.19
CA ASN A 101 23.74 -3.88 -19.98
C ASN A 101 24.64 -2.65 -19.88
#